data_AF-A0A7Y5IWG9-F1
#
_entry.id   AF-A0A7Y5IWG9-F1
#
_cell.length_a   1.000
_cell.length_b   1.000
_cell.length_c   1.000
_cell.angle_alpha   90.00
_cell.angle_beta   90.00
_cell.angle_gamma   90.00
#
_symmetry.space_group_name_H-M   'P 1'
#
loop_
_entity.id
_entity.type
_entity.pdbx_description
1 polymer ?
#
loop_
_entity_poly.entity_id
_entity_poly.type
_entity_poly.pdbx_seq_one_letter_code
_entity_poly.pdbx_strand_id
1 'polypeptide(L)' 'MTPSLQRRADTAIQQLRVNPHHPSLRTHKRAGEGNLWQARVTRSYRLYFELHGDTITLIDVGPHEK' A
#
# COMPACT_ATOMS: atom_id res chain seq x y z
N MET A 1 -3.19 -15.88 4.71
CA MET A 1 -1.90 -15.20 4.41
C MET A 1 -0.77 -16.03 5.02
N THR A 2 0.35 -16.21 4.31
CA THR A 2 1.54 -16.81 4.93
C THR A 2 2.15 -15.82 5.95
N PRO A 3 2.74 -16.28 7.07
CA PRO A 3 3.28 -15.40 8.11
C PRO A 3 4.33 -14.40 7.58
N SER A 4 5.04 -14.76 6.51
CA SER A 4 6.01 -13.90 5.84
C SER A 4 5.39 -12.74 5.06
N LEU A 5 4.15 -12.88 4.56
CA LEU A 5 3.43 -11.82 3.87
C LEU A 5 2.91 -10.77 4.85
N GLN A 6 2.35 -11.20 5.98
CA GLN A 6 1.84 -10.30 7.01
C GLN A 6 2.95 -9.35 7.52
N ARG A 7 4.12 -9.91 7.84
CA ARG A 7 5.27 -9.09 8.30
C ARG A 7 5.73 -8.06 7.27
N ARG A 8 5.63 -8.38 5.98
CA ARG A 8 5.93 -7.44 4.90
C ARG A 8 4.86 -6.37 4.74
N ALA A 9 3.58 -6.73 4.94
CA ALA A 9 2.49 -5.77 4.95
C ALA A 9 2.65 -4.78 6.12
N ASP A 10 2.96 -5.27 7.32
CA ASP A 10 3.23 -4.45 8.49
C ASP A 10 4.39 -3.47 8.25
N THR A 11 5.47 -3.95 7.63
CA THR A 11 6.62 -3.11 7.27
C THR A 11 6.22 -2.01 6.28
N ALA A 12 5.42 -2.36 5.26
CA ALA A 12 4.93 -1.39 4.28
C ALA A 12 4.03 -0.33 4.95
N ILE A 13 3.16 -0.73 5.88
CA ILE A 13 2.29 0.18 6.64
C ILE A 13 3.13 1.14 7.50
N GLN A 14 4.18 0.64 8.16
CA GLN A 14 5.09 1.50 8.94
C GLN A 14 5.81 2.52 8.05
N GLN A 15 6.28 2.11 6.87
CA GLN A 15 6.88 3.02 5.88
C GLN A 15 5.87 4.05 5.39
N LEU A 16 4.63 3.62 5.13
CA LEU A 16 3.54 4.48 4.67
C LEU A 16 3.20 5.58 5.68
N ARG A 17 3.20 5.24 6.98
CA ARG A 17 2.96 6.20 8.08
C ARG A 17 4.03 7.29 8.16
N VAL A 18 5.27 6.97 7.81
CA VAL A 18 6.39 7.91 7.88
C VAL A 18 6.50 8.74 6.60
N ASN A 19 6.39 8.09 5.45
CA ASN A 19 6.46 8.73 4.14
C ASN A 19 5.65 7.92 3.10
N PRO A 20 4.45 8.40 2.72
CA PRO A 20 3.63 7.75 1.70
C PRO A 20 4.33 7.60 0.35
N HIS A 21 5.34 8.43 0.05
CA HIS A 21 6.12 8.42 -1.19
C HIS A 21 7.48 7.74 -1.06
N HIS A 22 7.69 6.90 -0.04
CA HIS A 22 8.95 6.19 0.14
C HIS A 22 9.28 5.30 -1.09
N PRO A 23 10.51 5.31 -1.63
CA PRO A 23 10.85 4.65 -2.90
C PRO A 23 10.65 3.12 -2.89
N SER A 24 10.69 2.47 -1.73
CA SER A 24 10.36 1.03 -1.60
C SER A 24 8.90 0.72 -1.89
N LEU A 25 7.99 1.64 -1.52
CA LEU A 25 6.55 1.47 -1.65
C LEU A 25 6.12 1.59 -3.11
N ARG A 26 6.89 2.30 -3.95
CA ARG A 26 6.54 2.56 -5.36
C ARG A 26 5.09 3.04 -5.47
N THR A 27 4.74 3.98 -4.59
CA THR A 27 3.38 4.44 -4.41
C THR A 27 2.87 5.09 -5.69
N HIS A 28 1.68 4.69 -6.12
CA HIS A 28 1.06 5.20 -7.34
C HIS A 28 -0.40 5.54 -7.09
N LYS A 29 -0.85 6.71 -7.56
CA LYS A 29 -2.27 7.08 -7.55
C LYS A 29 -2.96 6.33 -8.69
N ARG A 30 -4.12 5.71 -8.43
CA ARG A 30 -4.92 5.12 -9.51
C ARG A 30 -5.65 6.22 -10.26
N ALA A 31 -5.46 6.28 -11.57
CA ALA A 31 -6.17 7.22 -12.43
C ALA A 31 -7.64 6.79 -12.54
N GLY A 32 -8.58 7.72 -12.32
CA GLY A 32 -10.02 7.48 -12.45
C GLY A 32 -10.76 7.11 -11.17
N GLU A 33 -10.08 6.72 -10.09
CA GLU A 33 -10.69 6.33 -8.79
C GLU A 33 -10.34 7.31 -7.65
N GLY A 34 -10.54 8.61 -7.88
CA GLY A 34 -10.45 9.62 -6.82
C GLY A 34 -9.11 9.66 -6.07
N ASN A 35 -9.14 9.44 -4.75
CA ASN A 35 -7.98 9.44 -3.85
C ASN A 35 -7.44 8.03 -3.56
N LEU A 36 -7.71 7.04 -4.41
CA LEU A 36 -7.19 5.70 -4.25
C LEU A 36 -5.72 5.61 -4.69
N TRP A 37 -4.89 5.10 -3.78
CA TRP A 37 -3.47 4.86 -3.98
C TRP A 37 -3.15 3.39 -3.78
N GLN A 38 -2.05 2.97 -4.39
CA GLN A 38 -1.48 1.64 -4.19
C GLN A 38 -0.02 1.73 -3.78
N ALA A 39 0.41 0.83 -2.88
CA ALA A 39 1.78 0.65 -2.45
C ALA A 39 2.20 -0.83 -2.57
N ARG A 40 3.49 -1.05 -2.75
CA ARG A 40 4.10 -2.37 -2.92
C ARG A 40 4.34 -3.03 -1.57
N VAL A 41 3.75 -4.20 -1.36
CA VAL A 41 4.07 -5.08 -0.23
C VAL A 41 5.12 -6.12 -0.65
N THR A 42 4.91 -6.76 -1.81
CA THR A 42 5.87 -7.67 -2.44
C THR A 42 5.87 -7.47 -3.95
N ARG A 43 6.57 -8.32 -4.74
CA ARG A 43 6.42 -8.28 -6.21
C ARG A 43 4.96 -8.53 -6.62
N SER A 44 4.30 -9.48 -5.96
CA SER A 44 2.97 -9.96 -6.32
C SER A 44 1.83 -9.44 -5.44
N TYR A 45 2.10 -8.60 -4.44
CA TYR A 45 1.06 -8.05 -3.54
C TYR A 45 1.12 -6.52 -3.47
N ARG A 46 -0.05 -5.90 -3.35
CA ARG A 46 -0.24 -4.47 -3.14
C ARG A 46 -1.07 -4.20 -1.89
N LEU A 47 -0.81 -3.05 -1.29
CA LEU A 47 -1.65 -2.39 -0.31
C LEU A 47 -2.42 -1.29 -1.04
N TYR A 48 -3.74 -1.29 -0.95
CA TYR A 48 -4.60 -0.23 -1.42
C TYR A 48 -5.01 0.64 -0.24
N PHE A 49 -4.92 1.96 -0.42
CA PHE A 49 -5.23 2.91 0.63
C PHE A 49 -5.70 4.23 0.03
N GLU A 50 -6.42 5.01 0.83
CA GLU A 50 -6.73 6.39 0.51
C GLU A 50 -5.87 7.34 1.33
N LEU A 51 -5.49 8.47 0.73
CA LEU A 51 -4.76 9.54 1.40
C LEU A 51 -5.61 10.81 1.40
N HIS A 52 -6.03 11.23 2.59
CA HIS A 52 -6.84 12.43 2.82
C HIS A 52 -6.10 13.36 3.79
N GLY A 53 -5.34 14.31 3.23
CA GLY A 53 -4.42 15.13 4.01
C GLY A 53 -3.39 14.26 4.70
N ASP A 54 -3.35 14.31 6.04
CA ASP A 54 -2.44 13.51 6.87
C ASP A 54 -3.03 12.17 7.32
N THR A 55 -4.25 11.86 6.88
CA THR A 55 -4.95 10.62 7.24
C THR A 55 -4.81 9.58 6.13
N ILE A 56 -4.44 8.37 6.51
CA ILE A 56 -4.37 7.20 5.63
C ILE A 56 -5.44 6.21 6.04
N THR A 57 -6.31 5.83 5.11
CA THR A 57 -7.30 4.76 5.29
C THR A 57 -6.85 3.53 4.51
N LEU A 58 -6.57 2.43 5.21
CA LEU A 58 -6.22 1.16 4.58
C LEU A 58 -7.48 0.48 4.05
N ILE A 59 -7.49 0.13 2.75
CA ILE A 59 -8.64 -0.48 2.10
C ILE A 59 -8.47 -2.00 2.00
N ASP A 60 -7.36 -2.46 1.43
CA ASP A 60 -7.11 -3.90 1.23
C ASP A 60 -5.62 -4.21 1.04
N VAL A 61 -5.22 -5.45 1.34
CA VAL A 61 -3.92 -6.03 0.96
C VAL A 61 -4.16 -7.27 0.12
N GLY A 62 -3.97 -7.13 -1.19
CA GLY A 62 -4.33 -8.16 -2.16
C GLY A 62 -3.20 -8.48 -3.15
N PRO A 63 -3.30 -9.63 -3.86
CA PRO A 63 -2.42 -9.93 -4.97
C PRO A 63 -2.58 -8.87 -6.09
N HIS A 64 -1.48 -8.56 -6.77
CA HIS A 64 -1.42 -7.59 -7.88
C HIS A 64 -1.92 -8.17 -9.21
N GLU A 65 -2.25 -9.46 -9.27
CA GLU A 65 -2.87 -10.08 -10.45
C GLU A 65 -3.45 -11.44 -10.05
N LYS A 66 -4.56 -11.80 -10.69
CA LYS A 66 -4.89 -13.19 -10.96
C LYS A 66 -4.24 -13.56 -12.27
#